data_AF-X1BEY0-F1
#
_entry.id   AF-X1BEY0-F1
#
_cell.length_a   1.000
_cell.length_b   1.000
_cell.length_c   1.000
_cell.angle_alpha   90.00
_cell.angle_beta   90.00
_cell.angle_gamma   90.00
#
_symmetry.space_group_name_H-M   'P 1'
#
loop_
_entity.id
_entity.type
_entity.pdbx_description
1 polymer ?
#
loop_
_entity_poly.entity_id
_entity_poly.type
_entity_poly.pdbx_seq_one_letter_code
_entity_poly.pdbx_strand_id
1 'polypeptide(L)'
;RDIGPLEKILEQHDTELGEKLLVILNRLQGDRVNNIFLKMSEHPSEKVRRKAVKELLARNSNFVQKLFSLIDDPDEEIRTCILAAIAKQRSSVLENMLLSYLRKNSAQKDPTHILACYETLGRCGSNNSIPFLRRILLGQGWNSFKGLGKLIYREGAAIALTLLDTWEAKDVLLEASKSKFQVIREAFQSAMKKNDVSGESTYD
;
A
#
# COMPACT_ATOMS: atom_id res chain seq x y z
N ARG A 1 23.76 -22.94 14.43
CA ARG A 1 24.01 -22.01 15.56
C ARG A 1 22.71 -21.90 16.34
N ASP A 2 22.76 -21.98 17.68
CA ASP A 2 21.58 -21.80 18.51
C ASP A 2 21.25 -20.30 18.63
N ILE A 3 19.98 -19.95 18.40
CA ILE A 3 19.48 -18.57 18.49
C ILE A 3 18.43 -18.41 19.61
N GLY A 4 18.18 -19.45 20.41
CA GLY A 4 17.25 -19.42 21.55
C GLY A 4 17.53 -18.30 22.57
N PRO A 5 18.79 -17.96 22.89
CA PRO A 5 19.09 -16.81 23.76
C PRO A 5 18.63 -15.47 23.18
N LEU A 6 18.70 -15.30 21.85
CA LEU A 6 18.25 -14.08 21.17
C LEU A 6 16.73 -13.96 21.19
N GLU A 7 16.02 -15.09 21.04
CA GLU A 7 14.56 -15.17 21.14
C GLU A 7 14.08 -14.71 22.52
N LYS A 8 14.75 -15.11 23.61
CA LYS A 8 14.40 -14.70 24.99
C LYS A 8 14.63 -13.21 25.27
N ILE A 9 15.66 -12.61 24.68
CA ILE A 9 15.95 -11.18 24.89
C ILE A 9 14.88 -10.32 24.19
N LEU A 10 14.32 -10.78 23.07
CA LEU A 10 13.26 -10.06 22.36
C LEU A 10 11.95 -9.97 23.13
N GLU A 11 11.72 -10.89 24.07
CA GLU A 11 10.55 -10.88 24.95
C GLU A 11 10.65 -9.78 26.03
N GLN A 12 11.84 -9.18 26.24
CA GLN A 12 12.09 -8.25 27.34
C GLN A 12 11.77 -6.77 27.04
N HIS A 13 11.09 -6.47 25.93
CA HIS A 13 10.59 -5.12 25.55
C HIS A 13 11.61 -3.95 25.56
N ASP A 14 12.90 -4.21 25.73
CA ASP A 14 13.93 -3.17 25.75
C ASP A 14 14.32 -2.75 24.32
N THR A 15 14.15 -1.46 24.03
CA THR A 15 14.40 -0.85 22.73
C THR A 15 15.87 -0.83 22.34
N GLU A 16 16.79 -0.67 23.29
CA GLU A 16 18.23 -0.60 23.01
C GLU A 16 18.80 -2.00 22.69
N LEU A 17 18.32 -3.01 23.41
CA LEU A 17 18.64 -4.41 23.13
C LEU A 17 18.07 -4.87 21.79
N GLY A 18 16.84 -4.46 21.45
CA GLY A 18 16.22 -4.72 20.15
C GLY A 18 17.08 -4.22 18.97
N GLU A 19 17.64 -3.02 19.05
CA GLU A 19 18.51 -2.47 18.01
C GLU A 19 19.83 -3.24 17.83
N LYS A 20 20.47 -3.64 18.94
CA LYS A 20 21.71 -4.45 18.94
C LYS A 20 21.47 -5.85 18.38
N LEU A 21 20.33 -6.46 18.73
CA LEU A 21 19.88 -7.76 18.21
C LEU A 21 19.74 -7.75 16.69
N LEU A 22 19.16 -6.69 16.12
CA LEU A 22 18.97 -6.57 14.68
C LEU A 22 20.32 -6.60 13.92
N VAL A 23 21.38 -5.99 14.47
CA VAL A 23 22.72 -6.02 13.85
C VAL A 23 23.26 -7.46 13.77
N ILE A 24 23.04 -8.26 14.81
CA ILE A 24 23.49 -9.66 14.86
C ILE A 24 22.65 -10.52 13.91
N LEU A 25 21.32 -10.38 13.96
CA LEU A 25 20.37 -11.14 13.15
C LEU A 25 20.53 -10.85 11.65
N ASN A 26 20.91 -9.63 11.27
CA ASN A 26 21.18 -9.26 9.89
C ASN A 26 22.27 -10.10 9.23
N ARG A 27 23.21 -10.62 10.02
CA ARG A 27 24.29 -11.48 9.53
C ARG A 27 23.93 -12.96 9.49
N LEU A 28 22.74 -13.32 9.97
CA LEU A 28 22.23 -14.69 10.00
C LEU A 28 21.16 -14.88 8.93
N GLN A 29 21.07 -16.09 8.40
CA GLN A 29 20.09 -16.49 7.40
C GLN A 29 19.28 -17.70 7.89
N GLY A 30 18.10 -17.92 7.31
CA GLY A 30 17.26 -19.09 7.55
C GLY A 30 15.94 -18.79 8.27
N ASP A 31 15.04 -19.78 8.26
CA ASP A 31 13.63 -19.60 8.65
C ASP A 31 13.45 -19.17 10.11
N ARG A 32 14.29 -19.67 11.02
CA ARG A 32 14.24 -19.24 12.42
C ARG A 32 14.51 -17.74 12.58
N VAL A 33 15.44 -17.19 11.81
CA VAL A 33 15.77 -15.75 11.82
C VAL A 33 14.62 -14.94 11.20
N ASN A 34 14.02 -15.44 10.12
CA ASN A 34 12.85 -14.81 9.52
C ASN A 34 11.66 -14.75 10.49
N ASN A 35 11.43 -15.82 11.27
CA ASN A 35 10.39 -15.84 12.30
C ASN A 35 10.65 -14.83 13.42
N ILE A 36 11.92 -14.62 13.78
CA ILE A 36 12.30 -13.57 14.72
C ILE A 36 11.95 -12.19 14.16
N PHE A 37 12.35 -11.88 12.92
CA PHE A 37 12.01 -10.59 12.33
C PHE A 37 10.50 -10.39 12.20
N LEU A 38 9.72 -11.44 11.90
CA LEU A 38 8.26 -11.36 11.88
C LEU A 38 7.71 -10.92 13.25
N LYS A 39 8.17 -11.53 14.35
CA LYS A 39 7.80 -11.09 15.70
C LYS A 39 8.23 -9.64 15.97
N MET A 40 9.42 -9.24 15.52
CA MET A 40 9.92 -7.87 15.70
C MET A 40 9.14 -6.83 14.90
N SER A 41 8.47 -7.23 13.82
CA SER A 41 7.60 -6.34 13.05
C SER A 41 6.34 -5.90 13.80
N GLU A 42 6.05 -6.51 14.95
CA GLU A 42 4.93 -6.17 15.84
C GLU A 42 5.38 -5.49 17.14
N HIS A 43 6.67 -5.15 17.25
CA HIS A 43 7.26 -4.59 18.47
C HIS A 43 6.70 -3.19 18.81
N PRO A 44 6.57 -2.81 20.10
CA PRO A 44 6.05 -1.47 20.48
C PRO A 44 6.88 -0.30 19.91
N SER A 45 8.20 -0.46 19.80
CA SER A 45 9.09 0.54 19.21
C SER A 45 9.01 0.57 17.68
N GLU A 46 8.67 1.75 17.13
CA GLU A 46 8.63 2.01 15.69
C GLU A 46 9.99 1.73 15.00
N LYS A 47 11.11 2.05 15.66
CA LYS A 47 12.46 1.83 15.10
C LYS A 47 12.74 0.35 14.89
N VAL A 48 12.32 -0.47 15.85
CA VAL A 48 12.44 -1.93 15.79
C VAL A 48 11.56 -2.49 14.67
N ARG A 49 10.28 -2.06 14.59
CA ARG A 49 9.38 -2.49 13.52
C ARG A 49 9.90 -2.11 12.14
N ARG A 50 10.30 -0.84 11.93
CA ARG A 50 10.86 -0.32 10.66
C ARG A 50 12.01 -1.20 10.17
N LYS A 51 12.98 -1.48 11.05
CA LYS A 51 14.16 -2.25 10.68
C LYS A 51 13.81 -3.71 10.40
N ALA A 52 12.95 -4.33 11.20
CA ALA A 52 12.49 -5.70 10.95
C ALA A 52 11.73 -5.85 9.62
N VAL A 53 10.83 -4.92 9.31
CA VAL A 53 10.08 -4.89 8.04
C VAL A 53 11.03 -4.72 6.85
N LYS A 54 11.97 -3.76 6.92
CA LYS A 54 12.96 -3.54 5.85
C LYS A 54 13.81 -4.79 5.60
N GLU A 55 14.27 -5.44 6.66
CA GLU A 55 15.10 -6.65 6.55
C GLU A 55 14.33 -7.82 5.94
N LEU A 56 13.09 -8.08 6.37
CA LEU A 56 12.26 -9.13 5.79
C LEU A 56 12.02 -8.91 4.30
N LEU A 57 11.63 -7.68 3.92
CA LEU A 57 11.32 -7.35 2.53
C LEU A 57 12.57 -7.32 1.64
N ALA A 58 13.73 -6.94 2.17
CA ALA A 58 15.00 -7.00 1.46
C ALA A 58 15.46 -8.45 1.21
N ARG A 59 15.21 -9.35 2.17
CA ARG A 59 15.55 -10.78 2.05
C ARG A 59 14.62 -11.49 1.07
N ASN A 60 13.32 -11.26 1.19
CA ASN A 60 12.32 -11.88 0.34
C ASN A 60 11.04 -11.04 0.31
N SER A 61 10.74 -10.44 -0.84
CA SER A 61 9.57 -9.59 -1.04
C SER A 61 8.24 -10.33 -0.80
N ASN A 62 8.20 -11.66 -0.90
CA ASN A 62 7.00 -12.46 -0.65
C ASN A 62 6.54 -12.39 0.83
N PHE A 63 7.40 -11.92 1.76
CA PHE A 63 6.97 -11.65 3.13
C PHE A 63 5.91 -10.56 3.22
N VAL A 64 5.75 -9.70 2.20
CA VAL A 64 4.74 -8.63 2.22
C VAL A 64 3.33 -9.15 2.47
N GLN A 65 3.00 -10.37 2.02
CA GLN A 65 1.69 -10.97 2.30
C GLN A 65 1.49 -11.22 3.80
N LYS A 66 2.52 -11.67 4.51
CA LYS A 66 2.49 -11.89 5.97
C LYS A 66 2.49 -10.56 6.74
N LEU A 67 3.06 -9.51 6.15
CA LEU A 67 3.16 -8.18 6.75
C LEU A 67 1.99 -7.24 6.37
N PHE A 68 0.97 -7.73 5.66
CA PHE A 68 -0.11 -6.90 5.14
C PHE A 68 -0.87 -6.13 6.23
N SER A 69 -0.95 -6.65 7.46
CA SER A 69 -1.56 -5.95 8.60
C SER A 69 -0.91 -4.60 8.90
N LEU A 70 0.38 -4.44 8.56
CA LEU A 70 1.14 -3.20 8.75
C LEU A 70 0.84 -2.13 7.69
N ILE A 71 -0.11 -2.38 6.78
CA ILE A 71 -0.64 -1.34 5.89
C ILE A 71 -1.19 -0.14 6.66
N ASP A 72 -1.66 -0.36 7.90
CA ASP A 72 -2.16 0.66 8.82
C ASP A 72 -1.20 0.96 9.98
N ASP A 73 0.09 0.62 9.87
CA ASP A 73 1.02 0.92 10.95
C ASP A 73 0.97 2.43 11.29
N PRO A 74 0.96 2.84 12.57
CA PRO A 74 0.99 4.25 12.94
C PRO A 74 2.19 4.98 12.31
N ASP A 75 3.27 4.25 12.03
CA ASP A 75 4.46 4.75 11.36
C ASP A 75 4.30 4.85 9.84
N GLU A 76 4.45 6.06 9.30
CA GLU A 76 4.30 6.32 7.86
C GLU A 76 5.37 5.63 7.00
N GLU A 77 6.60 5.51 7.50
CA GLU A 77 7.68 4.87 6.75
C GLU A 77 7.40 3.38 6.57
N ILE A 78 6.84 2.72 7.60
CA ILE A 78 6.39 1.33 7.53
C ILE A 78 5.25 1.20 6.50
N ARG A 79 4.20 2.03 6.59
CA ARG A 79 3.09 1.99 5.62
C ARG A 79 3.60 2.12 4.18
N THR A 80 4.53 3.05 3.95
CA THR A 80 5.16 3.29 2.65
C THR A 80 5.98 2.08 2.18
N CYS A 81 6.77 1.47 3.07
CA CYS A 81 7.54 0.26 2.76
C CYS A 81 6.63 -0.91 2.33
N ILE A 82 5.52 -1.12 3.04
CA ILE A 82 4.55 -2.17 2.71
C ILE A 82 3.92 -1.93 1.34
N LEU A 83 3.40 -0.71 1.10
CA LEU A 83 2.79 -0.35 -0.18
C LEU A 83 3.77 -0.46 -1.35
N ALA A 84 5.02 -0.01 -1.18
CA ALA A 84 6.06 -0.15 -2.19
C ALA A 84 6.39 -1.63 -2.50
N ALA A 85 6.40 -2.49 -1.49
CA ALA A 85 6.62 -3.93 -1.69
C ALA A 85 5.45 -4.63 -2.38
N ILE A 86 4.21 -4.21 -2.11
CA ILE A 86 3.01 -4.69 -2.82
C ILE A 86 3.05 -4.22 -4.28
N ALA A 87 3.35 -2.94 -4.54
CA ALA A 87 3.37 -2.36 -5.89
C ALA A 87 4.34 -3.08 -6.85
N LYS A 88 5.42 -3.66 -6.31
CA LYS A 88 6.42 -4.43 -7.09
C LYS A 88 5.95 -5.84 -7.46
N GLN A 89 4.81 -6.30 -6.94
CA GLN A 89 4.34 -7.68 -7.10
C GLN A 89 2.98 -7.71 -7.77
N ARG A 90 2.92 -8.21 -9.01
CA ARG A 90 1.65 -8.53 -9.69
C ARG A 90 1.05 -9.84 -9.15
N SER A 91 0.61 -9.80 -7.90
CA SER A 91 0.04 -10.93 -7.16
C SER A 91 -1.46 -10.75 -6.99
N SER A 92 -2.25 -11.68 -7.53
CA SER A 92 -3.71 -11.69 -7.38
C SER A 92 -4.14 -11.78 -5.91
N VAL A 93 -3.32 -12.40 -5.06
CA VAL A 93 -3.57 -12.47 -3.61
C VAL A 93 -3.46 -11.08 -2.99
N LEU A 94 -2.38 -10.35 -3.26
CA LEU A 94 -2.16 -9.00 -2.73
C LEU A 94 -3.17 -7.99 -3.30
N GLU A 95 -3.49 -8.10 -4.58
CA GLU A 95 -4.57 -7.34 -5.22
C GLU A 95 -5.89 -7.52 -4.45
N ASN A 96 -6.28 -8.77 -4.17
CA ASN A 96 -7.51 -9.06 -3.43
C ASN A 96 -7.49 -8.56 -1.98
N MET A 97 -6.35 -8.65 -1.30
CA MET A 97 -6.19 -8.10 0.05
C MET A 97 -6.35 -6.58 0.05
N LEU A 98 -5.73 -5.89 -0.91
CA LEU A 98 -5.82 -4.43 -1.05
C LEU A 98 -7.22 -3.96 -1.46
N LEU A 99 -7.91 -4.69 -2.36
CA LEU A 99 -9.32 -4.46 -2.68
C LEU A 99 -10.22 -4.63 -1.46
N SER A 100 -10.02 -5.70 -0.67
CA SER A 100 -10.76 -5.92 0.57
C SER A 100 -10.53 -4.79 1.57
N TYR A 101 -9.28 -4.35 1.71
CA TYR A 101 -8.91 -3.23 2.56
C TYR A 101 -9.63 -1.93 2.16
N LEU A 102 -9.56 -1.54 0.87
CA LEU A 102 -10.19 -0.31 0.36
C LEU A 102 -11.72 -0.34 0.47
N ARG A 103 -12.34 -1.52 0.36
CA ARG A 103 -13.80 -1.68 0.55
C ARG A 103 -14.25 -1.46 1.99
N LYS A 104 -13.43 -1.84 2.97
CA LYS A 104 -13.80 -1.82 4.40
C LYS A 104 -13.51 -0.47 5.07
N ASN A 105 -12.52 0.29 4.60
CA ASN A 105 -11.90 1.38 5.37
C ASN A 105 -12.08 2.81 4.83
N SER A 106 -13.20 3.10 4.16
CA SER A 106 -13.35 4.35 3.39
C SER A 106 -13.84 5.60 4.16
N ALA A 107 -13.74 5.68 5.50
CA ALA A 107 -14.34 6.80 6.22
C ALA A 107 -13.49 7.47 7.32
N GLN A 108 -12.44 6.82 7.84
CA GLN A 108 -11.70 7.32 9.02
C GLN A 108 -10.18 7.40 8.83
N LYS A 109 -9.68 7.34 7.59
CA LYS A 109 -8.24 7.26 7.32
C LYS A 109 -7.69 8.52 6.68
N ASP A 110 -6.41 8.74 6.93
CA ASP A 110 -5.62 9.80 6.32
C ASP A 110 -5.78 9.75 4.78
N PRO A 111 -6.21 10.88 4.15
CA PRO A 111 -6.36 10.97 2.70
C PRO A 111 -5.12 10.55 1.90
N THR A 112 -3.93 10.94 2.37
CA THR A 112 -2.66 10.64 1.69
C THR A 112 -2.42 9.13 1.64
N HIS A 113 -2.63 8.45 2.77
CA HIS A 113 -2.52 7.00 2.84
C HIS A 113 -3.54 6.28 1.95
N ILE A 114 -4.80 6.76 1.89
CA ILE A 114 -5.81 6.20 1.00
C ILE A 114 -5.40 6.34 -0.48
N LEU A 115 -4.92 7.51 -0.89
CA LEU A 115 -4.42 7.72 -2.26
C LEU A 115 -3.23 6.80 -2.58
N ALA A 116 -2.31 6.62 -1.64
CA ALA A 116 -1.18 5.70 -1.80
C ALA A 116 -1.64 4.23 -1.97
N CYS A 117 -2.72 3.82 -1.27
CA CYS A 117 -3.32 2.49 -1.45
C CYS A 117 -3.91 2.32 -2.85
N TYR A 118 -4.61 3.33 -3.38
CA TYR A 118 -5.12 3.29 -4.76
C TYR A 118 -3.99 3.27 -5.79
N GLU A 119 -2.97 4.11 -5.60
CA GLU A 119 -1.79 4.12 -6.46
C GLU A 119 -1.10 2.75 -6.49
N THR A 120 -0.96 2.13 -5.32
CA THR A 120 -0.42 0.76 -5.18
C THR A 120 -1.28 -0.25 -5.93
N LEU A 121 -2.61 -0.15 -5.81
CA LEU A 121 -3.55 -1.02 -6.54
C LEU A 121 -3.41 -0.85 -8.05
N GLY A 122 -3.19 0.38 -8.54
CA GLY A 122 -2.94 0.63 -9.96
C GLY A 122 -1.65 -0.04 -10.46
N ARG A 123 -0.60 -0.08 -9.63
CA ARG A 123 0.70 -0.69 -9.98
C ARG A 123 0.70 -2.22 -9.90
N CYS A 124 0.03 -2.80 -8.89
CA CYS A 124 0.03 -4.25 -8.66
C CYS A 124 -1.18 -4.99 -9.23
N GLY A 125 -2.27 -4.26 -9.50
CA GLY A 125 -3.56 -4.81 -9.87
C GLY A 125 -3.65 -5.29 -11.31
N SER A 126 -4.84 -5.78 -11.64
CA SER A 126 -5.19 -6.29 -12.96
C SER A 126 -6.58 -5.80 -13.38
N ASN A 127 -7.08 -6.28 -14.53
CA ASN A 127 -8.45 -6.02 -14.96
C ASN A 127 -9.51 -6.46 -13.92
N ASN A 128 -9.16 -7.33 -12.97
CA ASN A 128 -10.03 -7.71 -11.85
C ASN A 128 -10.38 -6.53 -10.92
N SER A 129 -9.52 -5.51 -10.85
CA SER A 129 -9.75 -4.30 -10.05
C SER A 129 -10.71 -3.31 -10.74
N ILE A 130 -10.87 -3.38 -12.06
CA ILE A 130 -11.60 -2.37 -12.84
C ILE A 130 -13.07 -2.24 -12.41
N PRO A 131 -13.85 -3.31 -12.18
CA PRO A 131 -15.24 -3.16 -11.74
C PRO A 131 -15.36 -2.39 -10.42
N PHE A 132 -14.42 -2.60 -9.50
CA PHE A 132 -14.37 -1.86 -8.24
C PHE A 132 -14.02 -0.39 -8.49
N LEU A 133 -12.96 -0.12 -9.24
CA LEU A 133 -12.50 1.24 -9.54
C LEU A 133 -13.55 2.05 -10.31
N ARG A 134 -14.18 1.45 -11.33
CA ARG A 134 -15.28 2.05 -12.11
C ARG A 134 -16.44 2.46 -11.20
N ARG A 135 -16.83 1.58 -10.27
CA ARG A 135 -17.92 1.86 -9.33
C ARG A 135 -17.59 3.04 -8.41
N ILE A 136 -16.33 3.17 -7.96
CA ILE A 136 -15.91 4.29 -7.13
C ILE A 136 -15.88 5.59 -7.94
N LEU A 137 -15.32 5.57 -9.14
CA LEU A 137 -15.17 6.76 -9.97
C LEU A 137 -16.52 7.27 -10.53
N LEU A 138 -17.32 6.39 -11.12
CA LEU A 138 -18.52 6.72 -11.89
C LEU A 138 -19.84 6.51 -11.13
N GLY A 139 -19.80 5.82 -9.98
CA GLY A 139 -21.00 5.38 -9.26
C GLY A 139 -21.93 6.52 -8.85
N GLN A 140 -23.21 6.41 -9.21
CA GLN A 140 -24.24 7.42 -8.93
C GLN A 140 -24.51 7.66 -7.44
N GLY A 141 -24.36 6.63 -6.58
CA GLY A 141 -24.49 6.76 -5.12
C GLY A 141 -23.47 7.72 -4.47
N TRP A 142 -22.49 8.18 -5.25
CA TRP A 142 -21.48 9.13 -4.85
C TRP A 142 -21.78 10.56 -5.36
N ASN A 143 -22.74 10.74 -6.27
CA ASN A 143 -22.95 11.99 -7.03
C ASN A 143 -23.78 13.05 -6.27
N SER A 144 -24.47 12.67 -5.18
CA SER A 144 -25.46 13.54 -4.52
C SER A 144 -24.97 14.31 -3.29
N PHE A 145 -23.69 14.25 -2.89
CA PHE A 145 -23.24 14.85 -1.62
C PHE A 145 -21.87 15.54 -1.70
N LYS A 146 -21.86 16.84 -1.39
CA LYS A 146 -20.70 17.75 -1.28
C LYS A 146 -19.83 17.41 -0.04
N GLY A 147 -19.03 16.35 -0.06
CA GLY A 147 -18.08 16.05 1.01
C GLY A 147 -16.68 15.75 0.48
N LEU A 148 -15.64 16.39 1.05
CA LEU A 148 -14.23 16.25 0.64
C LEU A 148 -13.77 14.78 0.58
N GLY A 149 -14.20 13.94 1.53
CA GLY A 149 -13.86 12.52 1.57
C GLY A 149 -14.21 11.78 0.27
N LYS A 150 -15.31 12.14 -0.41
CA LYS A 150 -15.78 11.47 -1.63
C LYS A 150 -14.97 11.80 -2.87
N LEU A 151 -14.28 12.94 -2.91
CA LEU A 151 -13.42 13.32 -4.03
C LEU A 151 -12.13 12.49 -4.00
N ILE A 152 -11.54 12.29 -2.82
CA ILE A 152 -10.32 11.50 -2.61
C ILE A 152 -10.47 10.07 -3.15
N TYR A 153 -11.60 9.41 -2.90
CA TYR A 153 -11.83 8.05 -3.43
C TYR A 153 -11.96 8.02 -4.95
N ARG A 154 -12.62 9.02 -5.55
CA ARG A 154 -12.72 9.11 -7.02
C ARG A 154 -11.38 9.39 -7.65
N GLU A 155 -10.63 10.33 -7.08
CA GLU A 155 -9.28 10.66 -7.50
C GLU A 155 -8.37 9.43 -7.40
N GLY A 156 -8.38 8.74 -6.25
CA GLY A 156 -7.66 7.48 -6.08
C GLY A 156 -8.06 6.44 -7.13
N ALA A 157 -9.36 6.27 -7.38
CA ALA A 157 -9.83 5.35 -8.41
C ALA A 157 -9.35 5.73 -9.82
N ALA A 158 -9.36 7.02 -10.16
CA ALA A 158 -8.84 7.53 -11.43
C ALA A 158 -7.32 7.31 -11.54
N ILE A 159 -6.54 7.59 -10.49
CA ILE A 159 -5.09 7.32 -10.43
C ILE A 159 -4.82 5.83 -10.66
N ALA A 160 -5.55 4.96 -9.97
CA ALA A 160 -5.38 3.51 -10.11
C ALA A 160 -5.68 3.04 -11.54
N LEU A 161 -6.77 3.54 -12.15
CA LEU A 161 -7.12 3.22 -13.53
C LEU A 161 -6.05 3.70 -14.52
N THR A 162 -5.49 4.89 -14.32
CA THR A 162 -4.39 5.42 -15.15
C THR A 162 -3.17 4.50 -15.08
N LEU A 163 -2.79 4.07 -13.87
CA LEU A 163 -1.61 3.23 -13.64
C LEU A 163 -1.78 1.78 -14.09
N LEU A 164 -3.01 1.25 -14.13
CA LEU A 164 -3.27 -0.07 -14.70
C LEU A 164 -2.95 -0.12 -16.20
N ASP A 165 -3.13 1.01 -16.91
CA ASP A 165 -2.80 1.20 -18.33
C ASP A 165 -3.39 0.15 -19.30
N THR A 166 -4.53 -0.44 -18.95
CA THR A 166 -5.24 -1.40 -19.82
C THR A 166 -6.30 -0.72 -20.69
N TRP A 167 -6.71 -1.38 -21.77
CA TRP A 167 -7.77 -0.85 -22.66
C TRP A 167 -9.09 -0.65 -21.91
N GLU A 168 -9.45 -1.60 -21.04
CA GLU A 168 -10.64 -1.51 -20.21
C GLU A 168 -10.55 -0.36 -19.20
N ALA A 169 -9.37 -0.08 -18.65
CA ALA A 169 -9.17 1.05 -17.75
C ALA A 169 -9.27 2.39 -18.51
N LYS A 170 -8.71 2.46 -19.73
CA LYS A 170 -8.80 3.62 -20.63
C LYS A 170 -10.24 3.93 -21.02
N ASP A 171 -11.07 2.91 -21.28
CA ASP A 171 -12.50 3.09 -21.57
C ASP A 171 -13.24 3.75 -20.39
N VAL A 172 -12.98 3.30 -19.17
CA VAL A 172 -13.56 3.90 -17.95
C VAL A 172 -13.12 5.36 -17.77
N LEU A 173 -11.84 5.66 -18.02
CA LEU A 173 -11.32 7.02 -17.95
C LEU A 173 -11.91 7.93 -19.05
N LEU A 174 -12.14 7.40 -20.25
CA LEU A 174 -12.80 8.12 -21.34
C LEU A 174 -14.26 8.45 -20.99
N GLU A 175 -14.97 7.54 -20.33
CA GLU A 175 -16.30 7.80 -19.81
C GLU A 175 -16.26 8.91 -18.72
N ALA A 176 -15.29 8.85 -17.82
CA ALA A 176 -15.10 9.86 -16.78
C ALA A 176 -14.83 11.26 -17.33
N SER A 177 -13.99 11.38 -18.37
CA SER A 177 -13.66 12.67 -19.00
C SER A 177 -14.87 13.32 -19.68
N LYS A 178 -15.81 12.52 -20.19
CA LYS A 178 -17.06 12.96 -20.84
C LYS A 178 -18.24 13.08 -19.87
N SER A 179 -18.04 12.77 -18.58
CA SER A 179 -19.11 12.76 -17.59
C SER A 179 -19.77 14.13 -17.45
N LYS A 180 -21.10 14.17 -17.30
CA LYS A 180 -21.85 15.41 -17.02
C LYS A 180 -21.58 15.94 -15.61
N PHE A 181 -21.11 15.10 -14.69
CA PHE A 181 -20.84 15.48 -13.30
C PHE A 181 -19.43 16.06 -13.16
N GLN A 182 -19.35 17.32 -12.72
CA GLN A 182 -18.08 18.04 -12.55
C GLN A 182 -17.10 17.30 -11.64
N VAL A 183 -17.57 16.73 -10.52
CA VAL A 183 -16.73 15.98 -9.56
C VAL A 183 -16.04 14.76 -10.17
N ILE A 184 -16.64 14.14 -11.20
CA ILE A 184 -16.03 13.01 -11.92
C ILE A 184 -14.95 13.52 -12.87
N ARG A 185 -15.23 14.61 -13.58
CA ARG A 185 -14.24 15.26 -14.46
C ARG A 185 -13.03 15.76 -13.66
N GLU A 186 -13.26 16.36 -12.49
CA GLU A 186 -12.18 16.83 -11.60
C GLU A 186 -11.27 15.69 -11.15
N ALA A 187 -11.84 14.55 -10.72
CA ALA A 187 -11.07 13.38 -10.34
C ALA A 187 -10.22 12.84 -11.51
N PHE A 188 -10.79 12.79 -12.71
CA PHE A 188 -10.04 12.44 -13.93
C PHE A 188 -8.89 13.41 -14.20
N GLN A 189 -9.14 14.72 -14.16
CA GLN A 189 -8.11 15.73 -14.42
C GLN A 189 -6.99 15.72 -13.37
N SER A 190 -7.32 15.49 -12.10
CA SER A 190 -6.30 15.35 -11.04
C SER A 190 -5.38 14.15 -11.30
N ALA A 191 -5.96 13.01 -11.68
CA ALA A 191 -5.20 11.81 -12.01
C ALA A 191 -4.28 12.00 -13.22
N MET A 192 -4.73 12.70 -14.27
CA MET A 192 -3.90 13.01 -15.45
C MET A 192 -2.71 13.88 -15.07
N LYS A 193 -2.94 14.98 -14.33
CA LYS A 193 -1.86 15.85 -13.85
C LYS A 193 -0.82 15.11 -13.01
N LYS A 194 -1.26 14.21 -12.13
CA LYS A 194 -0.36 13.43 -11.29
C LYS A 194 0.48 12.45 -12.11
N ASN A 195 -0.08 11.86 -13.17
CA ASN A 195 0.63 10.97 -14.06
C ASN A 195 1.72 11.70 -14.87
N ASP A 196 1.42 12.88 -15.39
CA ASP A 196 2.38 13.71 -16.15
C ASP A 196 3.60 14.06 -15.30
N VAL A 197 3.39 14.48 -14.04
CA VAL A 197 4.49 14.79 -13.09
C VAL A 197 5.33 13.56 -12.76
N SER A 198 4.72 12.36 -12.68
CA SER A 198 5.46 11.12 -12.40
C SER A 198 6.24 10.60 -13.62
N GLY A 199 5.85 10.97 -14.84
CA GLY A 199 6.54 10.61 -16.08
C GLY A 199 7.78 11.46 -16.37
N GLU A 200 7.85 12.69 -15.85
CA GLU A 200 9.03 13.56 -15.98
C GLU A 200 10.20 13.16 -15.05
N SER A 201 9.94 12.35 -14.02
CA SER A 201 10.93 11.95 -13.00
C SER A 201 11.76 10.69 -13.36
N THR A 202 11.64 10.13 -14.57
CA THR A 202 12.43 8.95 -14.99
C THR A 202 13.68 9.27 -15.81
N TYR A 203 14.07 10.53 -15.90
CA TYR A 203 15.35 10.97 -16.45
C TYR A 203 16.01 11.95 -15.50
N ASP A 204 16.71 11.42 -14.48
CA ASP A 204 17.89 12.03 -13.83
C ASP A 204 18.55 11.03 -12.86
#